data_AF-A0AB74UX33-F1
#
_entry.id   AF-A0AB74UX33-F1
#
_cell.length_a   1.000
_cell.length_b   1.000
_cell.length_c   1.000
_cell.angle_alpha   90.00
_cell.angle_beta   90.00
_cell.angle_gamma   90.00
#
_symmetry.space_group_name_H-M   'P 1'
#
loop_
_entity.id
_entity.type
_entity.pdbx_description
1 polymer ?
#
loop_
_entity_poly.entity_id
_entity_poly.type
_entity_poly.pdbx_seq_one_letter_code
_entity_poly.pdbx_strand_id
1 'polypeptide(L)'
;MNKPLPSLLSLLLAALLGVAATPLCAQTPTPPPASADAPARTPWNGLAPSQREMLAPLKDEWDQLSPRKQAHLLHRTRYWTTLPPERREEIRQRIVHWQQMTPEQRRQARANEHRFREMSPAERQRVHRSFERFQSLPPAQREQLKREWRQLSPEQRQQRIQQHDRDGGTGTGHPPR
;
A
#
# COMPACT_ATOMS: atom_id res chain seq x y z
N MET A 1 4.09 -5.86 -19.37
CA MET A 1 3.73 -6.80 -18.28
C MET A 1 3.92 -6.08 -16.94
N ASN A 2 2.99 -5.20 -16.59
CA ASN A 2 3.16 -4.28 -15.44
C ASN A 2 2.57 -4.94 -14.19
N LYS A 3 3.43 -5.57 -13.39
CA LYS A 3 3.04 -6.14 -12.10
C LYS A 3 2.62 -4.99 -11.16
N PRO A 4 1.45 -5.07 -10.49
CA PRO A 4 1.06 -4.07 -9.52
C PRO A 4 2.07 -4.06 -8.37
N LEU A 5 2.59 -2.86 -8.04
CA LEU A 5 3.52 -2.64 -6.94
C LEU A 5 2.88 -3.16 -5.63
N PRO A 6 3.52 -4.07 -4.89
CA PRO A 6 2.99 -4.55 -3.63
C PRO A 6 3.04 -3.42 -2.61
N SER A 7 1.90 -3.13 -2.02
CA SER A 7 1.71 -2.09 -1.01
C SER A 7 2.71 -2.24 0.13
N LEU A 8 3.63 -1.28 0.21
CA LEU A 8 4.67 -1.22 1.24
C LEU A 8 4.20 -0.53 2.52
N LEU A 9 2.90 -0.21 2.65
CA LEU A 9 2.36 0.69 3.67
C LEU A 9 1.29 0.08 4.58
N SER A 10 1.50 -1.17 4.97
CA SER A 10 0.72 -1.80 6.03
C SER A 10 1.65 -2.70 6.81
N LEU A 11 2.15 -2.22 7.95
CA LEU A 11 2.46 -3.02 9.15
C LEU A 11 3.15 -2.14 10.19
N LEU A 12 2.35 -1.33 10.88
CA LEU A 12 2.58 -1.01 12.28
C LEU A 12 1.22 -0.70 12.90
N LEU A 13 0.97 -1.32 14.04
CA LEU A 13 -0.20 -1.17 14.90
C LEU A 13 -1.48 -1.96 14.52
N ALA A 14 -1.57 -3.17 15.07
CA ALA A 14 -2.83 -3.66 15.63
C ALA A 14 -2.49 -4.53 16.85
N ALA A 15 -2.57 -3.91 18.02
CA ALA A 15 -2.35 -4.53 19.32
C ALA A 15 -3.66 -4.50 20.11
N LEU A 16 -3.92 -5.62 20.80
CA LEU A 16 -4.78 -5.84 21.98
C LEU A 16 -6.29 -5.62 21.93
N LEU A 17 -7.02 -6.73 22.21
CA LEU A 17 -8.15 -6.92 23.15
C LEU A 17 -8.33 -8.46 23.27
N GLY A 18 -8.62 -9.16 24.38
CA GLY A 18 -9.04 -8.81 25.73
C GLY A 18 -10.07 -9.87 26.23
N VAL A 19 -9.58 -10.94 26.89
CA VAL A 19 -10.16 -11.85 27.92
C VAL A 19 -11.58 -12.45 27.80
N ALA A 20 -11.67 -13.78 27.91
CA ALA A 20 -12.62 -14.50 28.79
C ALA A 20 -12.10 -15.92 29.07
N ALA A 21 -11.92 -16.27 30.34
CA ALA A 21 -11.44 -17.56 30.81
C ALA A 21 -12.62 -18.50 31.13
N THR A 22 -12.55 -19.74 30.65
CA THR A 22 -13.31 -20.88 31.18
C THR A 22 -12.33 -22.03 31.45
N PRO A 23 -12.35 -22.64 32.64
CA PRO A 23 -11.59 -23.85 32.92
C PRO A 23 -12.44 -25.09 32.55
N LEU A 24 -11.80 -26.26 32.61
CA LEU A 24 -12.38 -27.62 32.51
C LEU A 24 -12.35 -28.27 31.11
N CYS A 25 -11.17 -28.79 30.78
CA CYS A 25 -10.93 -30.23 30.57
C CYS A 25 -9.42 -30.41 30.36
N ALA A 26 -8.79 -31.25 31.17
CA ALA A 26 -7.40 -31.68 31.00
C ALA A 26 -7.31 -32.60 29.76
N GLN A 27 -7.39 -31.98 28.59
CA GLN A 27 -6.90 -32.51 27.35
C GLN A 27 -5.53 -31.86 27.24
N THR A 28 -4.43 -32.61 27.28
CA THR A 28 -3.17 -32.06 26.77
C THR A 28 -3.47 -31.72 25.32
N PRO A 29 -3.59 -30.44 24.93
CA PRO A 29 -3.76 -30.13 23.53
C PRO A 29 -2.45 -30.60 22.90
N THR A 30 -2.49 -31.71 22.17
CA THR A 30 -1.44 -32.03 21.21
C THR A 30 -1.25 -30.74 20.42
N PRO A 31 -0.11 -30.04 20.58
CA PRO A 31 0.05 -28.79 19.88
C PRO A 31 -0.18 -29.09 18.41
N PRO A 32 -1.01 -28.30 17.69
CA PRO A 32 -1.13 -28.47 16.25
C PRO A 32 0.30 -28.50 15.71
N PRO A 33 0.66 -29.43 14.80
CA PRO A 33 2.02 -29.52 14.30
C PRO A 33 2.40 -28.11 13.85
N ALA A 34 3.34 -27.50 14.57
CA ALA A 34 3.85 -26.19 14.22
C ALA A 34 4.22 -26.31 12.75
N SER A 35 3.51 -25.55 11.90
CA SER A 35 3.51 -25.76 10.45
C SER A 35 4.93 -26.03 9.97
N ALA A 36 5.16 -27.23 9.43
CA ALA A 36 6.49 -27.70 9.04
C ALA A 36 7.17 -26.84 7.93
N ASP A 37 6.49 -25.79 7.47
CA ASP A 37 6.91 -24.80 6.48
C ASP A 37 7.28 -23.43 7.07
N ALA A 38 7.31 -23.25 8.40
CA ALA A 38 7.73 -21.99 8.99
C ALA A 38 9.23 -21.75 8.74
N PRO A 39 9.64 -20.60 8.18
CA PRO A 39 11.05 -20.33 7.94
C PRO A 39 11.82 -20.32 9.27
N ALA A 40 13.08 -20.75 9.24
CA ALA A 40 13.95 -20.69 10.41
C ALA A 40 14.17 -19.23 10.87
N ARG A 41 14.31 -19.03 12.19
CA ARG A 41 14.70 -17.72 12.75
C ARG A 41 16.11 -17.39 12.31
N THR A 42 16.34 -16.14 11.93
CA THR A 42 17.68 -15.66 11.58
C THR A 42 18.14 -14.70 12.68
N PRO A 43 19.22 -15.02 13.43
CA PRO A 43 19.72 -14.13 14.47
C PRO A 43 20.29 -12.84 13.86
N TRP A 44 20.23 -11.72 14.59
CA TRP A 44 20.73 -10.42 14.12
C TRP A 44 22.18 -10.45 13.60
N ASN A 45 23.05 -11.20 14.29
CA ASN A 45 24.46 -11.34 13.94
C ASN A 45 24.70 -12.17 12.66
N GLY A 46 23.72 -12.98 12.25
CA GLY A 46 23.76 -13.76 11.01
C GLY A 46 23.31 -12.98 9.76
N LEU A 47 22.88 -11.73 9.91
CA LEU A 47 22.46 -10.89 8.79
C LEU A 47 23.66 -10.37 7.99
N ALA A 48 23.51 -10.29 6.66
CA ALA A 48 24.51 -9.64 5.82
C ALA A 48 24.67 -8.15 6.19
N PRO A 49 25.87 -7.53 6.06
CA PRO A 49 26.11 -6.16 6.51
C PRO A 49 25.10 -5.13 5.98
N SER A 50 24.82 -5.16 4.69
CA SER A 50 23.84 -4.26 4.05
C SER A 50 22.41 -4.44 4.57
N GLN A 51 22.02 -5.68 4.91
CA GLN A 51 20.72 -5.95 5.52
C GLN A 51 20.65 -5.41 6.94
N ARG A 52 21.74 -5.54 7.69
CA ARG A 52 21.87 -5.04 9.06
C ARG A 52 21.77 -3.52 9.11
N GLU A 53 22.41 -2.82 8.18
CA GLU A 53 22.30 -1.36 8.04
C GLU A 53 20.87 -0.91 7.74
N MET A 54 20.20 -1.54 6.77
CA MET A 54 18.82 -1.19 6.41
C MET A 54 17.82 -1.49 7.52
N LEU A 55 18.07 -2.52 8.32
CA LEU A 55 17.20 -2.95 9.41
C LEU A 55 17.66 -2.41 10.77
N ALA A 56 18.68 -1.54 10.82
CA ALA A 56 19.25 -1.02 12.06
C ALA A 56 18.21 -0.47 13.05
N PRO A 57 17.15 0.25 12.61
CA PRO A 57 16.10 0.73 13.52
C PRO A 57 15.31 -0.39 14.23
N LEU A 58 15.36 -1.62 13.72
CA LEU A 58 14.67 -2.79 14.27
C LEU A 58 15.59 -3.71 15.08
N LYS A 59 16.86 -3.32 15.29
CA LYS A 59 17.87 -4.19 15.92
C LYS A 59 17.39 -4.79 17.23
N ASP A 60 16.87 -3.97 18.14
CA ASP A 60 16.56 -4.40 19.51
C ASP A 60 15.27 -5.23 19.60
N GLU A 61 14.38 -5.08 18.63
CA GLU A 61 13.15 -5.87 18.49
C GLU A 61 13.34 -7.11 17.62
N TRP A 62 14.47 -7.25 16.93
CA TRP A 62 14.66 -8.23 15.85
C TRP A 62 14.38 -9.67 16.28
N ASP A 63 14.94 -10.08 17.42
CA ASP A 63 14.80 -11.45 17.92
C ASP A 63 13.39 -11.74 18.47
N GLN A 64 12.62 -10.70 18.78
CA GLN A 64 11.21 -10.78 19.19
C GLN A 64 10.27 -10.94 18.00
N LEU A 65 10.73 -10.64 16.78
CA LEU A 65 9.93 -10.81 15.56
C LEU A 65 9.69 -12.30 15.29
N SER A 66 8.50 -12.61 14.77
CA SER A 66 8.21 -13.96 14.31
C SER A 66 9.12 -14.35 13.13
N PRO A 67 9.48 -15.64 12.98
CA PRO A 67 10.34 -16.08 11.89
C PRO A 67 9.82 -15.66 10.49
N ARG A 68 8.49 -15.69 10.31
CA ARG A 68 7.83 -15.23 9.08
C ARG A 68 8.04 -13.73 8.83
N LYS A 69 7.98 -12.90 9.89
CA LYS A 69 8.22 -11.46 9.79
C LYS A 69 9.69 -11.17 9.49
N GLN A 70 10.62 -11.88 10.13
CA GLN A 70 12.06 -11.80 9.82
C GLN A 70 12.31 -12.16 8.35
N ALA A 71 11.83 -13.32 7.88
CA ALA A 71 11.99 -13.76 6.48
C ALA A 71 11.41 -12.75 5.48
N HIS A 72 10.24 -12.17 5.78
CA HIS A 72 9.63 -11.14 4.94
C HIS A 72 10.48 -9.87 4.86
N LEU A 73 11.01 -9.39 5.99
CA LEU A 73 11.90 -8.22 6.02
C LEU A 73 13.20 -8.49 5.26
N LEU A 74 13.80 -9.66 5.42
CA LEU A 74 15.01 -10.05 4.69
C LEU A 74 14.77 -10.19 3.19
N HIS A 75 13.61 -10.71 2.79
CA HIS A 75 13.22 -10.73 1.39
C HIS A 75 13.10 -9.30 0.82
N ARG A 76 12.53 -8.37 1.59
CA ARG A 76 12.40 -6.97 1.17
C ARG A 76 13.74 -6.25 1.08
N THR A 77 14.69 -6.51 1.97
CA THR A 77 16.02 -5.89 1.87
C THR A 77 16.76 -6.36 0.61
N ARG A 78 16.63 -7.63 0.22
CA ARG A 78 17.17 -8.14 -1.06
C ARG A 78 16.54 -7.46 -2.27
N TYR A 79 15.23 -7.28 -2.26
CA TYR A 79 14.55 -6.54 -3.34
C TYR A 79 14.99 -5.07 -3.38
N TRP A 80 15.18 -4.45 -2.22
CA TRP A 80 15.61 -3.05 -2.15
C TRP A 80 16.97 -2.83 -2.80
N THR A 81 17.92 -3.75 -2.63
CA THR A 81 19.26 -3.63 -3.22
C THR A 81 19.28 -3.84 -4.74
N THR A 82 18.26 -4.50 -5.31
CA THR A 82 18.16 -4.68 -6.77
C THR A 82 17.43 -3.53 -7.47
N LEU A 83 16.86 -2.58 -6.72
CA LEU A 83 16.17 -1.43 -7.30
C LEU A 83 17.16 -0.37 -7.84
N PRO A 84 16.89 0.19 -9.03
CA PRO A 84 17.59 1.38 -9.50
C PRO A 84 17.55 2.53 -8.49
N PRO A 85 18.59 3.37 -8.40
CA PRO A 85 18.65 4.49 -7.44
C PRO A 85 17.44 5.43 -7.55
N GLU A 86 16.95 5.70 -8.76
CA GLU A 86 15.78 6.56 -9.00
C GLU A 86 14.52 5.96 -8.39
N ARG A 87 14.33 4.64 -8.54
CA ARG A 87 13.20 3.91 -7.94
C ARG A 87 13.27 3.90 -6.42
N ARG A 88 14.46 3.76 -5.85
CA ARG A 88 14.65 3.87 -4.39
C ARG A 88 14.25 5.26 -3.90
N GLU A 89 14.61 6.30 -4.64
CA GLU A 89 14.25 7.67 -4.29
C GLU A 89 12.75 7.93 -4.39
N GLU A 90 12.09 7.49 -5.45
CA GLU A 90 10.62 7.56 -5.57
C GLU A 90 9.91 6.91 -4.37
N ILE A 91 10.40 5.75 -3.92
CA ILE A 91 9.81 5.06 -2.76
C ILE A 91 10.05 5.86 -1.47
N ARG A 92 11.26 6.41 -1.26
CA ARG A 92 11.54 7.27 -0.10
C ARG A 92 10.61 8.48 -0.05
N GLN A 93 10.43 9.16 -1.16
CA GLN A 93 9.52 10.31 -1.26
C GLN A 93 8.07 9.93 -0.91
N ARG A 94 7.61 8.76 -1.38
CA ARG A 94 6.28 8.23 -1.03
C ARG A 94 6.14 7.92 0.46
N ILE A 95 7.18 7.38 1.10
CA ILE A 95 7.19 7.09 2.54
C ILE A 95 7.07 8.41 3.33
N VAL A 96 7.88 9.41 2.98
CA VAL A 96 7.82 10.74 3.63
C VAL A 96 6.43 11.35 3.48
N HIS A 97 5.87 11.34 2.27
CA HIS A 97 4.52 11.83 2.04
C HIS A 97 3.47 11.09 2.88
N TRP A 98 3.57 9.77 2.98
CA TRP A 98 2.65 8.99 3.82
C TRP A 98 2.77 9.31 5.31
N GLN A 99 3.98 9.52 5.81
CA GLN A 99 4.21 9.90 7.20
C GLN A 99 3.55 11.25 7.52
N GLN A 100 3.52 12.17 6.54
CA GLN A 100 2.86 13.48 6.66
C GLN A 100 1.33 13.42 6.51
N MET A 101 0.75 12.30 6.04
CA MET A 101 -0.70 12.18 5.91
C MET A 101 -1.41 12.09 7.26
N THR A 102 -2.55 12.78 7.37
CA THR A 102 -3.46 12.66 8.52
C THR A 102 -4.14 11.27 8.58
N PRO A 103 -4.69 10.86 9.74
CA PRO A 103 -5.43 9.60 9.84
C PRO A 103 -6.57 9.47 8.81
N GLU A 104 -7.31 10.55 8.58
CA GLU A 104 -8.38 10.60 7.56
C GLU A 104 -7.81 10.39 6.15
N GLN A 105 -6.74 11.10 5.80
CA GLN A 105 -6.09 10.96 4.49
C GLN A 105 -5.59 9.53 4.25
N ARG A 106 -4.99 8.89 5.26
CA ARG A 106 -4.58 7.48 5.18
C ARG A 106 -5.78 6.55 5.02
N ARG A 107 -6.91 6.83 5.69
CA ARG A 107 -8.14 6.03 5.56
C ARG A 107 -8.71 6.14 4.13
N GLN A 108 -8.75 7.34 3.58
CA GLN A 108 -9.17 7.58 2.19
C GLN A 108 -8.22 6.91 1.19
N ALA A 109 -6.91 6.99 1.39
CA ALA A 109 -5.93 6.32 0.54
C ALA A 109 -6.14 4.79 0.50
N ARG A 110 -6.37 4.17 1.67
CA ARG A 110 -6.68 2.73 1.76
C ARG A 110 -8.01 2.37 1.09
N ALA A 111 -9.05 3.19 1.25
CA ALA A 111 -10.33 2.98 0.59
C ALA A 111 -10.19 3.05 -0.95
N ASN A 112 -9.45 4.04 -1.45
CA ASN A 112 -9.17 4.18 -2.88
C ASN A 112 -8.37 2.99 -3.41
N GLU A 113 -7.39 2.51 -2.65
CA GLU A 113 -6.60 1.32 -2.99
C GLU A 113 -7.48 0.07 -3.07
N HIS A 114 -8.37 -0.14 -2.09
CA HIS A 114 -9.30 -1.26 -2.10
C HIS A 114 -10.17 -1.26 -3.36
N ARG A 115 -10.81 -0.12 -3.64
CA ARG A 115 -11.62 0.05 -4.86
C ARG A 115 -10.82 -0.23 -6.12
N PHE A 116 -9.58 0.24 -6.22
CA PHE A 116 -8.73 -0.01 -7.37
C PHE A 116 -8.37 -1.49 -7.53
N ARG A 117 -8.16 -2.21 -6.43
CA ARG A 117 -7.91 -3.66 -6.45
C ARG A 117 -9.15 -4.47 -6.83
N GLU A 118 -10.35 -3.94 -6.58
CA GLU A 118 -11.60 -4.59 -6.99
C GLU A 118 -11.95 -4.34 -8.47
N MET A 119 -11.40 -3.28 -9.07
CA MET A 119 -11.59 -3.00 -10.50
C MET A 119 -11.07 -4.14 -11.39
N SER A 120 -11.83 -4.43 -12.44
CA SER A 120 -11.43 -5.29 -13.55
C SER A 120 -10.19 -4.73 -14.27
N PRO A 121 -9.43 -5.56 -15.00
CA PRO A 121 -8.28 -5.09 -15.78
C PRO A 121 -8.63 -3.96 -16.76
N ALA A 122 -9.82 -4.03 -17.39
CA ALA A 122 -10.29 -3.02 -18.32
C ALA A 122 -10.56 -1.67 -17.63
N GLU A 123 -11.20 -1.68 -16.47
CA GLU A 123 -11.43 -0.47 -15.66
C GLU A 123 -10.11 0.14 -15.19
N ARG A 124 -9.17 -0.67 -14.69
CA ARG A 124 -7.84 -0.18 -14.32
C ARG A 124 -7.11 0.47 -15.49
N GLN A 125 -7.21 -0.11 -16.68
CA GLN A 125 -6.60 0.47 -17.89
C GLN A 125 -7.25 1.81 -18.27
N ARG A 126 -8.57 1.94 -18.08
CA ARG A 126 -9.27 3.22 -18.29
C ARG A 126 -8.78 4.29 -17.31
N VAL A 127 -8.69 3.96 -16.02
CA VAL A 127 -8.14 4.88 -15.00
C VAL A 127 -6.72 5.33 -15.37
N HIS A 128 -5.88 4.39 -15.83
CA HIS A 128 -4.52 4.71 -16.24
C HIS A 128 -4.47 5.70 -17.41
N ARG A 129 -5.23 5.44 -18.49
CA ARG A 129 -5.28 6.34 -19.65
C ARG A 129 -5.83 7.72 -19.29
N SER A 130 -6.86 7.79 -18.44
CA SER A 130 -7.41 9.06 -17.96
C SER A 130 -6.36 9.85 -17.15
N PHE A 131 -5.56 9.17 -16.34
CA PHE A 131 -4.47 9.80 -15.59
C PHE A 131 -3.33 10.28 -16.50
N GLU A 132 -2.93 9.48 -17.50
CA GLU A 132 -1.91 9.88 -18.48
C GLU A 132 -2.35 11.13 -19.25
N ARG A 133 -3.60 11.17 -19.73
CA ARG A 133 -4.17 12.34 -20.39
C ARG A 133 -4.21 13.55 -19.47
N PHE A 134 -4.57 13.37 -18.21
CA PHE A 134 -4.53 14.45 -17.23
C PHE A 134 -3.11 14.99 -17.05
N GLN A 135 -2.11 14.12 -16.98
CA GLN A 135 -0.72 14.50 -16.79
C GLN A 135 -0.10 15.18 -18.02
N SER A 136 -0.61 14.90 -19.23
CA SER A 136 -0.20 15.59 -20.45
C SER A 136 -0.79 16.99 -20.61
N LEU A 137 -1.76 17.40 -19.77
CA LEU A 137 -2.32 18.75 -19.81
C LEU A 137 -1.32 19.81 -19.32
N PRO A 138 -1.34 21.03 -19.90
CA PRO A 138 -0.59 22.16 -19.37
C PRO A 138 -0.86 22.41 -17.88
N PRO A 139 0.13 22.86 -17.08
CA PRO A 139 -0.04 23.07 -15.64
C PRO A 139 -1.27 23.91 -15.26
N ALA A 140 -1.53 25.00 -15.97
CA ALA A 140 -2.69 25.87 -15.73
C ALA A 140 -4.03 25.13 -15.91
N GLN A 141 -4.13 24.28 -16.94
CA GLN A 141 -5.34 23.48 -17.20
C GLN A 141 -5.54 22.40 -16.13
N ARG A 142 -4.46 21.74 -15.68
CA ARG A 142 -4.54 20.78 -14.57
C ARG A 142 -5.04 21.43 -13.30
N GLU A 143 -4.51 22.61 -12.96
CA GLU A 143 -4.94 23.33 -11.75
C GLU A 143 -6.39 23.80 -11.84
N GLN A 144 -6.84 24.24 -13.02
CA GLN A 144 -8.24 24.57 -13.23
C GLN A 144 -9.16 23.36 -13.01
N LEU A 145 -8.84 22.22 -13.63
CA LEU A 145 -9.61 20.99 -13.46
C LEU A 145 -9.64 20.51 -11.99
N LYS A 146 -8.51 20.62 -11.27
CA LYS A 146 -8.47 20.33 -9.82
C LYS A 146 -9.34 21.28 -9.00
N ARG A 147 -9.44 22.56 -9.37
CA ARG A 147 -10.29 23.53 -8.68
C ARG A 147 -11.76 23.20 -8.87
N GLU A 148 -12.18 22.96 -10.11
CA GLU A 148 -13.55 22.56 -10.43
C GLU A 148 -13.93 21.26 -9.71
N TRP A 149 -13.05 20.25 -9.76
CA TRP A 149 -13.29 19.00 -9.06
C TRP A 149 -13.51 19.20 -7.56
N ARG A 150 -12.73 20.10 -6.93
CA ARG A 150 -12.88 20.44 -5.52
C ARG A 150 -14.19 21.14 -5.19
N GLN A 151 -14.77 21.88 -6.14
CA GLN A 151 -16.06 22.56 -6.00
C GLN A 151 -17.27 21.62 -6.13
N LEU A 152 -17.11 20.49 -6.83
CA LEU A 152 -18.20 19.51 -6.98
C LEU A 152 -18.51 18.77 -5.67
N SER A 153 -19.80 18.53 -5.43
CA SER A 153 -20.26 17.65 -4.35
C SER A 153 -19.85 16.19 -4.62
N PRO A 154 -19.83 15.31 -3.58
CA PRO A 154 -19.56 13.89 -3.78
C PRO A 154 -20.47 13.23 -4.83
N GLU A 155 -21.76 13.56 -4.85
CA GLU A 155 -22.75 13.04 -5.79
C GLU A 155 -22.45 13.52 -7.22
N GLN A 156 -22.15 14.81 -7.38
CA GLN A 156 -21.80 15.38 -8.68
C GLN A 156 -20.52 14.76 -9.25
N ARG A 157 -19.52 14.48 -8.39
CA ARG A 157 -18.30 13.76 -8.80
C ARG A 157 -18.62 12.34 -9.25
N GLN A 158 -19.47 11.62 -8.51
CA GLN A 158 -19.88 10.26 -8.88
C GLN A 158 -20.63 10.24 -10.21
N GLN A 159 -21.53 11.20 -10.44
CA GLN A 159 -22.25 11.33 -11.71
C GLN A 159 -21.29 11.60 -12.87
N ARG A 160 -20.33 12.50 -12.69
CA ARG A 160 -19.33 12.82 -13.72
C ARG A 160 -18.45 11.60 -14.06
N ILE A 161 -18.09 10.78 -13.06
CA ILE A 161 -17.35 9.52 -13.28
C ILE A 161 -18.20 8.54 -14.09
N GLN A 162 -19.46 8.32 -13.70
CA GLN A 162 -20.37 7.40 -14.38
C GLN A 162 -20.66 7.81 -15.83
N GLN A 163 -20.82 9.12 -16.09
CA GLN A 163 -20.96 9.67 -17.44
C GLN A 163 -19.70 9.40 -18.27
N HIS A 164 -18.52 9.66 -17.71
CA HIS A 164 -17.24 9.41 -18.38
C HIS A 164 -17.03 7.93 -18.74
N ASP A 165 -17.50 7.03 -17.87
CA ASP A 165 -17.43 5.59 -18.10
C ASP A 165 -18.36 5.12 -19.23
N ARG A 166 -19.56 5.71 -19.36
CA ARG A 166 -20.53 5.42 -20.43
C ARG A 166 -20.04 5.87 -21.81
N ASP A 167 -19.44 7.05 -21.91
CA ASP A 167 -19.07 7.66 -23.19
C ASP A 167 -17.73 7.12 -23.76
N GLY A 168 -17.23 6.00 -23.24
CA GLY A 168 -16.02 5.37 -23.75
C GLY A 168 -14.72 6.13 -23.45
N GLY A 169 -14.74 7.09 -22.50
CA GLY A 169 -13.56 7.84 -22.08
C GLY A 169 -13.07 8.92 -23.08
N THR A 170 -13.83 9.21 -24.14
CA THR A 170 -13.56 10.33 -25.08
C THR A 170 -13.92 11.69 -24.50
N GLY A 171 -14.66 11.71 -23.37
CA GLY A 171 -15.06 12.93 -22.67
C GLY A 171 -13.87 13.80 -22.34
N THR A 172 -13.74 14.86 -23.14
CA THR A 172 -12.98 16.07 -22.89
C THR A 172 -13.20 16.48 -21.44
N GLY A 173 -12.12 16.70 -20.70
CA GLY A 173 -12.15 17.42 -19.43
C GLY A 173 -12.48 18.88 -19.68
N HIS A 174 -13.62 19.16 -20.31
CA HIS A 174 -14.09 20.50 -20.52
C HIS A 174 -14.68 20.99 -19.18
N PRO A 175 -14.23 22.16 -18.72
CA PRO A 175 -14.88 22.81 -17.58
C PRO A 175 -16.34 23.14 -17.96
N PRO A 176 -17.28 23.19 -16.99
CA PRO A 176 -18.60 23.75 -17.26
C PRO A 176 -18.41 25.17 -17.80
N ARG A 177 -19.13 25.46 -18.89
CA ARG A 177 -19.07 26.72 -19.64
C ARG A 177 -19.73 27.86 -18.87
#